data_AF-A0A3E1IZ97-F1
#
_entry.id   AF-A0A3E1IZ97-F1
#
_cell.length_a   1.000
_cell.length_b   1.000
_cell.length_c   1.000
_cell.angle_alpha   90.00
_cell.angle_beta   90.00
_cell.angle_gamma   90.00
#
_symmetry.space_group_name_H-M   'P 1'
#
loop_
_entity.id
_entity.type
_entity.pdbx_description
1 polymer ?
#
loop_
_entity_poly.entity_id
_entity_poly.type
_entity_poly.pdbx_seq_one_letter_code
_entity_poly.pdbx_strand_id
1 'polypeptide(L)'
;MSDSSIKEKEKQEHTPREEKNPLYCESHEQICENLNSANKELPKYKVLRLSAEIFSILIIVGTAFMASNKLQLFGWITYCFAILFLVGVSLIWVICVIWQRNIHSRFRSANVERNKSFLSYGKQRWKGRISLILCCFFVLSGILTAFFGITAVRLPNQWLLQTWAYVICAAMPVVWMITIALVCVFYNLYLISLVRKIGIRIVLRCLHVLLCVLIILGLGFFDVLFIVGRYSVKQNDNGTYTEHVDDMYAPFEYYLYKSEGPFFLKYLRPMKDSSDTDPKISESEWYSRIDCNNRKDTRLKDTRLKAEEPDKNYDLHDAAERDLESKRERNAAIKIFDKYFAAKGFAFKENYTAKGDMYFVLSESRSDITYLQYNRDSQDGKCGLYILFKASKSSNGSWSPSDAHMQNTYTYEYSTGLIAKSSMAYW
;
A
#
# COMPACT_ATOMS: atom_id res chain seq x y z
N MET A 1 10.95 -91.45 -63.84
CA MET A 1 10.93 -92.52 -62.82
C MET A 1 10.90 -91.80 -61.48
N SER A 2 9.68 -91.50 -61.02
CA SER A 2 8.96 -92.27 -59.98
C SER A 2 9.43 -91.78 -58.61
N ASP A 3 8.61 -90.92 -57.99
CA ASP A 3 7.74 -91.27 -56.85
C ASP A 3 8.57 -91.36 -55.57
N SER A 4 8.24 -90.75 -54.44
CA SER A 4 6.94 -90.55 -53.80
C SER A 4 7.28 -89.78 -52.50
N SER A 5 6.62 -88.66 -52.22
CA SER A 5 5.47 -88.54 -51.30
C SER A 5 5.82 -88.94 -49.86
N ILE A 6 5.65 -88.06 -48.88
CA ILE A 6 4.54 -88.06 -47.89
C ILE A 6 5.09 -87.24 -46.71
N LYS A 7 4.43 -86.30 -46.03
CA LYS A 7 3.08 -85.74 -45.98
C LYS A 7 3.24 -84.37 -45.26
N GLU A 8 2.64 -83.26 -45.68
CA GLU A 8 1.22 -82.89 -45.40
C GLU A 8 0.93 -82.85 -43.90
N LYS A 9 0.49 -81.73 -43.29
CA LYS A 9 -0.71 -80.96 -43.63
C LYS A 9 -0.62 -79.52 -43.10
N GLU A 10 -0.78 -78.52 -43.97
CA GLU A 10 -2.00 -77.74 -44.27
C GLU A 10 -2.27 -76.62 -43.24
N LYS A 11 -2.04 -75.34 -43.58
CA LYS A 11 -2.80 -74.41 -44.45
C LYS A 11 -4.09 -73.87 -43.81
N GLN A 12 -4.09 -72.56 -43.59
CA GLN A 12 -5.17 -71.60 -43.91
C GLN A 12 -4.58 -70.19 -43.70
N GLU A 13 -4.09 -69.49 -44.73
CA GLU A 13 -4.81 -68.75 -45.80
C GLU A 13 -5.42 -67.42 -45.32
N HIS A 14 -4.72 -66.31 -45.59
CA HIS A 14 -5.26 -65.13 -46.29
C HIS A 14 -4.17 -64.07 -46.56
N THR A 15 -3.76 -63.95 -47.83
CA THR A 15 -3.22 -62.74 -48.50
C THR A 15 -4.38 -61.72 -48.72
N PRO A 16 -4.22 -60.42 -49.08
CA PRO A 16 -3.06 -59.76 -49.71
C PRO A 16 -2.80 -58.25 -49.39
N ARG A 17 -1.75 -57.71 -50.04
CA ARG A 17 -1.55 -56.35 -50.59
C ARG A 17 -0.48 -55.44 -49.97
N GLU A 18 0.29 -54.89 -50.92
CA GLU A 18 1.34 -53.89 -50.83
C GLU A 18 0.94 -52.65 -50.02
N GLU A 19 1.88 -52.09 -49.25
CA GLU A 19 1.90 -50.64 -49.06
C GLU A 19 3.35 -50.14 -48.95
N LYS A 20 3.79 -49.44 -50.00
CA LYS A 20 4.97 -48.59 -50.01
C LYS A 20 4.80 -47.54 -48.92
N ASN A 21 5.68 -47.52 -47.92
CA ASN A 21 5.83 -46.34 -47.07
C ASN A 21 6.85 -45.38 -47.71
N PRO A 22 6.44 -44.22 -48.26
CA PRO A 22 7.38 -43.19 -48.64
C PRO A 22 7.89 -42.51 -47.36
N LEU A 23 9.18 -42.66 -47.06
CA LEU A 23 9.85 -41.72 -46.15
C LEU A 23 9.73 -40.33 -46.77
N TYR A 24 8.89 -39.48 -46.16
CA TYR A 24 8.79 -38.06 -46.47
C TYR A 24 10.11 -37.40 -46.04
N CYS A 25 11.08 -37.33 -46.95
CA CYS A 25 12.24 -36.46 -46.80
C CYS A 25 11.78 -35.03 -47.10
N GLU A 26 11.38 -34.31 -46.05
CA GLU A 26 11.19 -32.86 -46.13
C GLU A 26 12.52 -32.25 -46.60
N SER A 27 12.49 -31.50 -47.71
CA SER A 27 13.72 -31.01 -48.34
C SER A 27 14.44 -30.03 -47.40
N HIS A 28 15.76 -30.01 -47.46
CA HIS A 28 16.59 -29.06 -46.67
C HIS A 28 16.14 -27.60 -46.86
N GLU A 29 15.56 -27.29 -48.02
CA GLU A 29 15.00 -25.98 -48.37
C GLU A 29 13.75 -25.64 -47.55
N GLN A 30 12.87 -26.62 -47.35
CA GLN A 30 11.66 -26.51 -46.54
C GLN A 30 11.98 -26.39 -45.04
N ILE A 31 13.04 -27.06 -44.59
CA ILE A 31 13.58 -26.90 -43.22
C ILE A 31 14.17 -25.50 -43.01
N CYS A 32 14.89 -24.96 -44.01
CA CYS A 32 15.41 -23.60 -43.98
C CYS A 32 14.30 -22.53 -44.03
N GLU A 33 13.22 -22.76 -44.79
CA GLU A 33 12.04 -21.89 -44.79
C GLU A 33 11.30 -21.92 -43.45
N ASN A 34 11.14 -23.10 -42.84
CA ASN A 34 10.55 -23.23 -41.50
C ASN A 34 11.42 -22.59 -40.41
N LEU A 35 12.75 -22.61 -40.54
CA LEU A 35 13.66 -21.89 -39.64
C LEU A 35 13.59 -20.37 -39.86
N ASN A 36 13.45 -19.90 -41.09
CA ASN A 36 13.26 -18.48 -41.39
C ASN A 36 11.88 -17.97 -40.95
N SER A 37 10.83 -18.79 -41.02
CA SER A 37 9.50 -18.47 -40.50
C SER A 37 9.48 -18.45 -38.96
N ALA A 38 10.25 -19.32 -38.30
CA ALA A 38 10.46 -19.27 -36.85
C ALA A 38 11.34 -18.08 -36.41
N ASN A 39 12.32 -17.65 -37.21
CA ASN A 39 13.10 -16.43 -36.93
C ASN A 39 12.29 -15.14 -37.15
N LYS A 40 11.23 -15.20 -37.96
CA LYS A 40 10.19 -14.16 -38.04
C LYS A 40 9.41 -14.01 -36.73
N GLU A 41 9.65 -14.82 -35.69
CA GLU A 41 9.09 -14.67 -34.34
C GLU A 41 9.82 -13.64 -33.44
N LEU A 42 10.72 -12.81 -34.01
CA LEU A 42 11.20 -11.57 -33.38
C LEU A 42 10.11 -10.63 -32.79
N PRO A 43 8.82 -10.64 -33.22
CA PRO A 43 7.74 -9.93 -32.54
C PRO A 43 7.56 -10.32 -31.07
N LYS A 44 7.91 -11.56 -30.67
CA LYS A 44 7.69 -12.03 -29.28
C LYS A 44 8.50 -11.25 -28.24
N TYR A 45 9.71 -10.83 -28.59
CA TYR A 45 10.55 -9.98 -27.71
C TYR A 45 10.07 -8.52 -27.69
N LYS A 46 9.48 -8.04 -28.80
CA LYS A 46 8.81 -6.73 -28.86
C LYS A 46 7.55 -6.71 -28.00
N VAL A 47 6.74 -7.77 -28.03
CA VAL A 47 5.52 -7.88 -27.22
C VAL A 47 5.84 -7.90 -25.73
N LEU A 48 6.87 -8.65 -25.31
CA LEU A 48 7.29 -8.67 -23.90
C LEU A 48 7.81 -7.30 -23.44
N ARG A 49 8.58 -6.62 -24.29
CA ARG A 49 9.06 -5.26 -24.02
C ARG A 49 7.93 -4.24 -23.92
N LEU A 50 6.97 -4.28 -24.85
CA LEU A 50 5.78 -3.43 -24.82
C LEU A 50 4.96 -3.67 -23.55
N SER A 51 4.84 -4.93 -23.11
CA SER A 51 4.13 -5.29 -21.88
C SER A 51 4.81 -4.76 -20.61
N ALA A 52 6.15 -4.76 -20.55
CA ALA A 52 6.89 -4.22 -19.41
C ALA A 52 6.83 -2.68 -19.36
N GLU A 53 6.88 -2.01 -20.51
CA GLU A 53 6.71 -0.56 -20.61
C GLU A 53 5.30 -0.12 -20.20
N ILE A 54 4.25 -0.83 -20.67
CA ILE A 54 2.85 -0.59 -20.28
C ILE A 54 2.63 -0.84 -18.78
N PHE A 55 3.17 -1.93 -18.24
CA PHE A 55 3.07 -2.21 -16.80
C PHE A 55 3.76 -1.13 -15.96
N SER A 56 4.94 -0.68 -16.37
CA SER A 56 5.66 0.39 -15.66
C SER A 56 4.88 1.70 -15.66
N ILE A 57 4.24 2.07 -16.78
CA ILE A 57 3.38 3.24 -16.86
C ILE A 57 2.16 3.09 -15.94
N LEU A 58 1.50 1.93 -15.94
CA LEU A 58 0.34 1.67 -15.08
C LEU A 58 0.70 1.75 -13.60
N ILE A 59 1.88 1.26 -13.20
CA ILE A 59 2.37 1.40 -11.82
C ILE A 59 2.62 2.87 -11.50
N ILE A 60 3.38 3.62 -12.32
CA ILE A 60 3.67 5.05 -12.07
C ILE A 60 2.38 5.87 -11.94
N VAL A 61 1.41 5.64 -12.83
CA VAL A 61 0.11 6.32 -12.81
C VAL A 61 -0.70 5.93 -11.58
N GLY A 62 -0.71 4.64 -11.22
CA GLY A 62 -1.36 4.16 -10.00
C GLY A 62 -0.77 4.77 -8.72
N THR A 63 0.56 4.85 -8.63
CA THR A 63 1.26 5.48 -7.50
C THR A 63 0.96 6.97 -7.41
N ALA A 64 0.92 7.69 -8.55
CA ALA A 64 0.58 9.10 -8.59
C ALA A 64 -0.88 9.36 -8.14
N PHE A 65 -1.82 8.48 -8.51
CA PHE A 65 -3.21 8.59 -8.04
C PHE A 65 -3.38 8.25 -6.55
N MET A 66 -2.55 7.34 -6.00
CA MET A 66 -2.57 7.00 -4.58
C MET A 66 -2.05 8.13 -3.68
N ALA A 67 -1.17 9.00 -4.20
CA ALA A 67 -0.67 10.17 -3.47
C ALA A 67 -1.75 11.25 -3.24
N SER A 68 -2.89 11.16 -3.92
CA SER A 68 -4.00 12.10 -3.77
C SER A 68 -5.18 11.45 -3.05
N ASN A 69 -5.55 12.00 -1.88
CA ASN A 69 -6.69 11.53 -1.08
C ASN A 69 -8.03 11.51 -1.83
N LYS A 70 -8.18 12.29 -2.92
CA LYS A 70 -9.42 12.30 -3.74
C LYS A 70 -9.40 11.29 -4.90
N LEU A 71 -8.23 10.75 -5.26
CA LEU A 71 -8.05 9.89 -6.44
C LEU A 71 -7.62 8.46 -6.09
N GLN A 72 -7.53 8.12 -4.80
CA GLN A 72 -7.16 6.78 -4.33
C GLN A 72 -7.98 5.65 -4.97
N LEU A 73 -9.29 5.83 -5.17
CA LEU A 73 -10.13 4.83 -5.84
C LEU A 73 -9.63 4.51 -7.27
N PHE A 74 -9.17 5.52 -8.01
CA PHE A 74 -8.58 5.35 -9.34
C PHE A 74 -7.18 4.72 -9.27
N GLY A 75 -6.42 4.98 -8.21
CA GLY A 75 -5.15 4.29 -7.89
C GLY A 75 -5.35 2.79 -7.66
N TRP A 76 -6.37 2.42 -6.88
CA TRP A 76 -6.75 1.02 -6.67
C TRP A 76 -7.19 0.32 -7.96
N ILE A 77 -8.01 0.98 -8.78
CA ILE A 77 -8.46 0.44 -10.06
C ILE A 77 -7.26 0.23 -11.01
N THR A 78 -6.36 1.19 -11.10
CA THR A 78 -5.17 1.10 -11.97
C THR A 78 -4.20 0.00 -11.51
N TYR A 79 -4.03 -0.21 -10.21
CA TYR A 79 -3.27 -1.37 -9.70
C TYR A 79 -3.96 -2.70 -9.98
N CYS A 80 -5.27 -2.80 -9.82
CA CYS A 80 -6.02 -4.00 -10.21
C CYS A 80 -5.82 -4.33 -11.69
N PHE A 81 -5.87 -3.32 -12.57
CA PHE A 81 -5.57 -3.51 -13.99
C PHE A 81 -4.12 -3.93 -14.23
N ALA A 82 -3.15 -3.36 -13.53
CA ALA A 82 -1.75 -3.75 -13.63
C ALA A 82 -1.53 -5.22 -13.22
N ILE A 83 -2.16 -5.66 -12.13
CA ILE A 83 -2.09 -7.05 -11.64
C ILE A 83 -2.77 -8.01 -12.62
N LEU A 84 -3.97 -7.70 -13.10
CA LEU A 84 -4.68 -8.50 -14.10
C LEU A 84 -3.89 -8.61 -15.42
N PHE A 85 -3.25 -7.52 -15.85
CA PHE A 85 -2.37 -7.50 -17.00
C PHE A 85 -1.15 -8.41 -16.79
N LEU A 86 -0.54 -8.38 -15.61
CA LEU A 86 0.62 -9.23 -15.27
C LEU A 86 0.24 -10.72 -15.21
N VAL A 87 -0.93 -11.05 -14.66
CA VAL A 87 -1.47 -12.42 -14.65
C VAL A 87 -1.80 -12.87 -16.07
N GLY A 88 -2.46 -12.02 -16.87
CA GLY A 88 -2.81 -12.32 -18.27
C GLY A 88 -1.58 -12.59 -19.14
N VAL A 89 -0.56 -11.72 -19.05
CA VAL A 89 0.71 -11.91 -19.77
C VAL A 89 1.42 -13.18 -19.30
N SER A 90 1.38 -13.48 -18.00
CA SER A 90 1.98 -14.71 -17.45
C SER A 90 1.28 -15.98 -17.94
N LEU A 91 -0.06 -15.97 -18.01
CA LEU A 91 -0.85 -17.11 -18.52
C LEU A 91 -0.61 -17.33 -20.02
N ILE A 92 -0.64 -16.26 -20.81
CA ILE A 92 -0.35 -16.32 -22.25
C ILE A 92 1.08 -16.85 -22.48
N TRP A 93 2.04 -16.39 -21.69
CA TRP A 93 3.42 -16.86 -21.77
C TRP A 93 3.56 -18.35 -21.40
N VAL A 94 2.89 -18.81 -20.33
CA VAL A 94 2.88 -20.23 -19.93
C VAL A 94 2.25 -21.09 -21.03
N ILE A 95 1.13 -20.66 -21.62
CA ILE A 95 0.48 -21.35 -22.74
C ILE A 95 1.44 -21.43 -23.95
N CYS A 96 2.12 -20.34 -24.29
CA CYS A 96 3.12 -20.34 -25.36
C CYS A 96 4.31 -21.27 -25.07
N VAL A 97 4.79 -21.32 -23.83
CA VAL A 97 5.90 -22.20 -23.42
C VAL A 97 5.48 -23.67 -23.45
N ILE A 98 4.27 -24.00 -23.00
CA ILE A 98 3.72 -25.36 -23.07
C ILE A 98 3.56 -25.80 -24.53
N TRP A 99 3.02 -24.93 -25.38
CA TRP A 99 2.88 -25.20 -26.82
C TRP A 99 4.25 -25.42 -27.49
N GLN A 100 5.23 -24.57 -27.18
CA GLN A 100 6.59 -24.71 -27.68
C GLN A 100 7.25 -26.02 -27.21
N ARG A 101 6.99 -26.44 -25.97
CA ARG A 101 7.51 -27.69 -25.40
C ARG A 101 6.86 -28.93 -26.03
N ASN A 102 5.57 -28.86 -26.37
CA ASN A 102 4.82 -29.93 -27.04
C ASN A 102 5.24 -30.12 -28.51
N ILE A 103 5.53 -29.02 -29.21
CA ILE A 103 6.14 -29.06 -30.54
C ILE A 103 7.54 -29.70 -30.45
N HIS A 104 8.33 -29.33 -29.45
CA HIS A 104 9.69 -29.87 -29.27
C HIS A 104 9.72 -31.35 -28.88
N SER A 105 8.73 -31.87 -28.13
CA SER A 105 8.63 -33.31 -27.87
C SER A 105 8.34 -34.13 -29.12
N ARG A 106 7.62 -33.58 -30.11
CA ARG A 106 7.41 -34.22 -31.42
C ARG A 106 8.67 -34.27 -32.28
N PHE A 107 9.61 -33.33 -32.10
CA PHE A 107 10.90 -33.34 -32.79
C PHE A 107 11.98 -34.18 -32.09
N ARG A 108 11.86 -34.42 -30.79
CA ARG A 108 12.83 -35.21 -29.99
C ARG A 108 12.84 -36.69 -30.39
N SER A 109 11.79 -37.22 -30.99
CA SER A 109 11.74 -38.60 -31.49
C SER A 109 12.43 -38.77 -32.85
N ALA A 110 12.87 -37.70 -33.51
CA ALA A 110 13.24 -37.76 -34.92
C ALA A 110 14.71 -37.48 -35.27
N ASN A 111 15.56 -36.92 -34.40
CA ASN A 111 16.97 -36.71 -34.78
C ASN A 111 17.93 -36.61 -33.58
N VAL A 112 18.70 -37.66 -33.37
CA VAL A 112 19.92 -37.68 -32.54
C VAL A 112 21.11 -37.62 -33.48
N GLU A 113 21.59 -36.41 -33.79
CA GLU A 113 23.02 -36.10 -33.97
C GLU A 113 23.20 -34.65 -34.42
N ARG A 114 24.00 -33.88 -33.66
CA ARG A 114 25.32 -33.34 -34.09
C ARG A 114 25.74 -32.19 -33.15
N ASN A 115 26.92 -32.36 -32.56
CA ASN A 115 27.51 -31.69 -31.40
C ASN A 115 27.70 -30.14 -31.41
N LYS A 116 27.12 -29.39 -32.35
CA LYS A 116 27.11 -27.90 -32.28
C LYS A 116 25.86 -27.33 -31.60
N SER A 117 24.75 -28.06 -31.63
CA SER A 117 23.50 -27.65 -30.96
C SER A 117 23.60 -27.73 -29.44
N PHE A 118 24.43 -28.62 -28.87
CA PHE A 118 24.53 -28.76 -27.41
C PHE A 118 25.11 -27.55 -26.68
N LEU A 119 26.03 -26.81 -27.30
CA LEU A 119 26.60 -25.57 -26.75
C LEU A 119 25.60 -24.40 -26.81
N SER A 120 24.78 -24.33 -27.88
CA SER A 120 23.67 -23.36 -27.93
C SER A 120 22.53 -23.77 -27.00
N TYR A 121 22.27 -25.07 -26.86
CA TYR A 121 21.26 -25.67 -25.98
C TYR A 121 21.57 -25.45 -24.50
N GLY A 122 22.84 -25.59 -24.09
CA GLY A 122 23.32 -25.23 -22.75
C GLY A 122 23.12 -23.75 -22.44
N LYS A 123 23.47 -22.87 -23.40
CA LYS A 123 23.25 -21.41 -23.29
C LYS A 123 21.76 -21.03 -23.23
N GLN A 124 20.92 -21.71 -24.00
CA GLN A 124 19.47 -21.44 -24.10
C GLN A 124 18.70 -21.99 -22.88
N ARG A 125 19.13 -23.14 -22.35
CA ARG A 125 18.63 -23.69 -21.07
C ARG A 125 19.01 -22.81 -19.87
N TRP A 126 20.23 -22.26 -19.86
CA TRP A 126 20.66 -21.29 -18.85
C TRP A 126 19.87 -19.97 -18.92
N LYS A 127 19.63 -19.46 -20.14
CA LYS A 127 18.72 -18.30 -20.34
C LYS A 127 17.33 -18.55 -19.77
N GLY A 128 16.74 -19.73 -20.04
CA GLY A 128 15.43 -20.11 -19.53
C GLY A 128 15.38 -20.18 -18.00
N ARG A 129 16.44 -20.71 -17.36
CA ARG A 129 16.54 -20.78 -15.88
C ARG A 129 16.66 -19.39 -15.24
N ILE A 130 17.53 -18.52 -15.76
CA ILE A 130 17.67 -17.15 -15.23
C ILE A 130 16.37 -16.37 -15.44
N SER A 131 15.71 -16.52 -16.59
CA SER A 131 14.43 -15.87 -16.87
C SER A 131 13.32 -16.32 -15.91
N LEU A 132 13.28 -17.61 -15.54
CA LEU A 132 12.33 -18.13 -14.55
C LEU A 132 12.58 -17.53 -13.17
N ILE A 133 13.85 -17.50 -12.74
CA ILE A 133 14.27 -16.91 -11.46
C ILE A 133 13.88 -15.43 -11.43
N LEU A 134 14.18 -14.69 -12.50
CA LEU A 134 13.81 -13.27 -12.63
C LEU A 134 12.31 -13.06 -12.47
N CYS A 135 11.49 -13.90 -13.13
CA CYS A 135 10.04 -13.84 -13.06
C CYS A 135 9.53 -14.08 -11.63
N CYS A 136 10.06 -15.08 -10.93
CA CYS A 136 9.72 -15.35 -9.53
C CYS A 136 10.03 -14.14 -8.64
N PHE A 137 11.19 -13.50 -8.83
CA PHE A 137 11.57 -12.31 -8.07
C PHE A 137 10.68 -11.09 -8.39
N PHE A 138 10.27 -10.91 -9.65
CA PHE A 138 9.31 -9.85 -10.03
C PHE A 138 7.93 -10.07 -9.40
N VAL A 139 7.42 -11.29 -9.41
CA VAL A 139 6.13 -11.62 -8.78
C VAL A 139 6.20 -11.41 -7.27
N LEU A 140 7.27 -11.91 -6.62
CA LEU A 140 7.49 -11.74 -5.20
C LEU A 140 7.59 -10.25 -4.82
N SER A 141 8.36 -9.49 -5.60
CA SER A 141 8.48 -8.03 -5.48
C SER A 141 7.11 -7.35 -5.55
N GLY A 142 6.28 -7.68 -6.54
CA GLY A 142 4.95 -7.11 -6.70
C GLY A 142 4.01 -7.42 -5.53
N ILE A 143 4.00 -8.67 -5.06
CA ILE A 143 3.19 -9.09 -3.90
C ILE A 143 3.60 -8.32 -2.64
N LEU A 144 4.90 -8.25 -2.37
CA LEU A 144 5.44 -7.52 -1.22
C LEU A 144 5.13 -6.02 -1.31
N THR A 145 5.21 -5.43 -2.49
CA THR A 145 4.89 -4.01 -2.74
C THR A 145 3.41 -3.73 -2.46
N ALA A 146 2.50 -4.56 -2.97
CA ALA A 146 1.08 -4.40 -2.74
C ALA A 146 0.73 -4.56 -1.26
N PHE A 147 1.30 -5.56 -0.60
CA PHE A 147 1.09 -5.79 0.83
C PHE A 147 1.64 -4.64 1.68
N PHE A 148 2.80 -4.11 1.34
CA PHE A 148 3.37 -2.93 2.00
C PHE A 148 2.48 -1.70 1.78
N GLY A 149 2.01 -1.44 0.55
CA GLY A 149 1.11 -0.31 0.27
C GLY A 149 -0.19 -0.35 1.09
N ILE A 150 -0.71 -1.55 1.37
CA ILE A 150 -1.89 -1.73 2.24
C ILE A 150 -1.58 -1.42 3.70
N THR A 151 -0.37 -1.74 4.16
CA THR A 151 0.01 -1.68 5.58
C THR A 151 0.74 -0.40 5.96
N ALA A 152 1.25 0.36 4.98
CA ALA A 152 1.98 1.61 5.19
C ALA A 152 1.07 2.85 5.26
N VAL A 153 -0.16 2.79 4.73
CA VAL A 153 -1.12 3.92 4.80
C VAL A 153 -1.72 3.98 6.20
N ARG A 154 -1.18 4.88 7.02
CA ARG A 154 -1.64 5.14 8.39
C ARG A 154 -2.99 5.87 8.34
N LEU A 155 -4.04 5.22 8.81
CA LEU A 155 -5.29 5.86 9.22
C LEU A 155 -5.37 5.80 10.74
N PRO A 156 -5.77 6.89 11.43
CA PRO A 156 -5.92 6.86 12.89
C PRO A 156 -6.89 5.75 13.31
N ASN A 157 -6.53 5.02 14.38
CA ASN A 157 -7.31 3.93 15.01
C ASN A 157 -7.34 2.59 14.25
N GLN A 158 -6.37 2.32 13.36
CA GLN A 158 -6.30 1.05 12.61
C GLN A 158 -5.38 -0.01 13.22
N TRP A 159 -5.48 -1.21 12.64
CA TRP A 159 -4.72 -2.40 13.03
C TRP A 159 -3.27 -2.22 12.64
N LEU A 160 -2.34 -2.39 13.58
CA LEU A 160 -0.92 -2.31 13.32
C LEU A 160 -0.36 -3.69 12.98
N LEU A 161 0.61 -3.77 12.06
CA LEU A 161 1.35 -5.01 11.83
C LEU A 161 2.29 -5.28 13.02
N GLN A 162 2.36 -6.53 13.48
CA GLN A 162 3.35 -6.93 14.49
C GLN A 162 4.78 -6.63 14.00
N THR A 163 5.69 -6.37 14.94
CA THR A 163 7.06 -5.94 14.65
C THR A 163 7.77 -6.88 13.68
N TRP A 164 7.68 -8.19 13.91
CA TRP A 164 8.30 -9.21 13.05
C TRP A 164 7.68 -9.28 11.65
N ALA A 165 6.34 -9.16 11.55
CA ALA A 165 5.63 -9.20 10.28
C ALA A 165 6.02 -7.99 9.42
N TYR A 166 6.19 -6.83 10.06
CA TYR A 166 6.68 -5.65 9.36
C TYR A 166 8.13 -5.80 8.95
N VAL A 167 9.01 -6.42 9.75
CA VAL A 167 10.40 -6.67 9.33
C VAL A 167 10.45 -7.48 8.03
N ILE A 168 9.53 -8.43 7.85
CA ILE A 168 9.39 -9.16 6.59
C ILE A 168 8.94 -8.22 5.46
N CYS A 169 7.99 -7.32 5.71
CA CYS A 169 7.59 -6.31 4.73
C CYS A 169 8.71 -5.31 4.42
N ALA A 170 9.52 -4.93 5.41
CA ALA A 170 10.67 -4.05 5.25
C ALA A 170 11.83 -4.73 4.53
N ALA A 171 11.85 -6.07 4.44
CA ALA A 171 12.77 -6.80 3.58
C ALA A 171 12.42 -6.72 2.08
N MET A 172 11.27 -6.15 1.71
CA MET A 172 10.84 -5.93 0.32
C MET A 172 11.88 -5.17 -0.52
N PRO A 173 12.42 -4.02 -0.08
CA PRO A 173 13.44 -3.33 -0.85
C PRO A 173 14.75 -4.13 -1.01
N VAL A 174 15.07 -5.07 -0.10
CA VAL A 174 16.14 -6.05 -0.34
C VAL A 174 15.81 -6.97 -1.52
N VAL A 175 14.57 -7.43 -1.61
CA VAL A 175 14.08 -8.19 -2.78
C VAL A 175 14.14 -7.34 -4.05
N TRP A 176 13.85 -6.04 -3.98
CA TRP A 176 14.02 -5.11 -5.10
C TRP A 176 15.48 -4.97 -5.53
N MET A 177 16.40 -4.79 -4.58
CA MET A 177 17.84 -4.70 -4.85
C MET A 177 18.36 -5.98 -5.54
N ILE A 178 17.96 -7.15 -5.06
CA ILE A 178 18.28 -8.44 -5.68
C ILE A 178 17.69 -8.51 -7.10
N THR A 179 16.44 -8.10 -7.29
CA THR A 179 15.78 -8.11 -8.60
C THR A 179 16.50 -7.19 -9.58
N ILE A 180 16.89 -5.99 -9.16
CA ILE A 180 17.64 -5.01 -9.97
C ILE A 180 19.01 -5.58 -10.34
N ALA A 181 19.72 -6.20 -9.39
CA ALA A 181 20.99 -6.84 -9.67
C ALA A 181 20.86 -7.98 -10.71
N LEU A 182 19.84 -8.83 -10.57
CA LEU A 182 19.58 -9.91 -11.54
C LEU A 182 19.19 -9.36 -12.93
N VAL A 183 18.39 -8.30 -12.98
CA VAL A 183 18.05 -7.60 -14.24
C VAL A 183 19.33 -7.03 -14.86
N CYS A 184 20.20 -6.42 -14.08
CA CYS A 184 21.48 -5.88 -14.55
C CYS A 184 22.36 -6.96 -15.18
N VAL A 185 22.48 -8.12 -14.54
CA VAL A 185 23.20 -9.28 -15.06
C VAL A 185 22.57 -9.76 -16.36
N PHE A 186 21.24 -9.92 -16.39
CA PHE A 186 20.53 -10.38 -17.58
C PHE A 186 20.71 -9.43 -18.78
N TYR A 187 20.55 -8.12 -18.57
CA TYR A 187 20.67 -7.10 -19.61
C TYR A 187 22.10 -7.05 -20.18
N ASN A 188 23.12 -7.11 -19.32
CA ASN A 188 24.52 -7.11 -19.72
C ASN A 188 24.93 -8.38 -20.48
N LEU A 189 24.44 -9.54 -20.04
CA LEU A 189 24.75 -10.84 -20.64
C LEU A 189 24.05 -11.08 -21.96
N TYR A 190 22.80 -10.60 -22.12
CA TYR A 190 21.95 -11.02 -23.23
C TYR A 190 21.52 -9.90 -24.17
N LEU A 191 21.20 -8.70 -23.68
CA LEU A 191 20.81 -7.58 -24.55
C LEU A 191 22.01 -6.78 -25.03
N ILE A 192 22.81 -6.25 -24.10
CA ILE A 192 23.96 -5.41 -24.45
C ILE A 192 25.01 -6.21 -25.23
N SER A 193 25.08 -7.53 -25.00
CA SER A 193 25.94 -8.43 -25.78
C SER A 193 25.64 -8.45 -27.28
N LEU A 194 24.41 -8.12 -27.69
CA LEU A 194 23.98 -8.08 -29.10
C LEU A 194 24.46 -6.82 -29.85
N VAL A 195 24.91 -5.79 -29.12
CA VAL A 195 25.40 -4.55 -29.74
C VAL A 195 26.69 -4.84 -30.51
N ARG A 196 26.66 -4.62 -31.84
CA ARG A 196 27.76 -5.02 -32.74
C ARG A 196 29.03 -4.18 -32.56
N LYS A 197 28.90 -2.88 -32.26
CA LYS A 197 30.03 -1.95 -32.05
C LYS A 197 30.62 -2.10 -30.65
N ILE A 198 31.91 -2.41 -30.55
CA ILE A 198 32.63 -2.68 -29.29
C ILE A 198 32.66 -1.46 -28.37
N GLY A 199 33.01 -0.27 -28.88
CA GLY A 199 33.07 0.95 -28.06
C GLY A 199 31.71 1.32 -27.45
N ILE A 200 30.65 1.27 -28.25
CA ILE A 200 29.27 1.52 -27.79
C ILE A 200 28.85 0.47 -26.76
N ARG A 201 29.20 -0.80 -26.97
CA ARG A 201 28.89 -1.88 -26.04
C ARG A 201 29.52 -1.62 -24.67
N ILE A 202 30.80 -1.25 -24.62
CA ILE A 202 31.52 -1.00 -23.36
C ILE A 202 30.86 0.17 -22.61
N VAL A 203 30.63 1.28 -23.30
CA VAL A 203 29.97 2.46 -22.71
C VAL A 203 28.58 2.10 -22.16
N LEU A 204 27.77 1.35 -22.91
CA LEU A 204 26.43 0.95 -22.49
C LEU A 204 26.46 0.03 -21.26
N ARG A 205 27.44 -0.87 -21.15
CA ARG A 205 27.62 -1.71 -19.94
C ARG A 205 27.95 -0.86 -18.72
N CYS A 206 28.91 0.06 -18.86
CA CYS A 206 29.30 0.95 -17.76
C CYS A 206 28.13 1.82 -17.30
N LEU A 207 27.40 2.45 -18.22
CA LEU A 207 26.23 3.26 -17.89
C LEU A 207 25.13 2.46 -17.22
N HIS A 208 24.83 1.25 -17.72
CA HIS A 208 23.79 0.40 -17.14
C HIS A 208 24.15 -0.07 -15.72
N VAL A 209 25.40 -0.47 -15.49
CA VAL A 209 25.87 -0.84 -14.14
C VAL A 209 25.81 0.36 -13.20
N LEU A 210 26.29 1.53 -13.64
CA LEU A 210 26.26 2.76 -12.84
C LEU A 210 24.82 3.11 -12.43
N LEU A 211 23.87 3.06 -13.37
CA LEU A 211 22.45 3.29 -13.09
C LEU A 211 21.91 2.31 -12.05
N CYS A 212 22.18 1.01 -12.19
CA CYS A 212 21.75 0.01 -11.22
C CYS A 212 22.33 0.25 -9.82
N VAL A 213 23.60 0.62 -9.72
CA VAL A 213 24.24 0.96 -8.45
C VAL A 213 23.58 2.16 -7.80
N LEU A 214 23.31 3.23 -8.56
CA LEU A 214 22.61 4.42 -8.05
C LEU A 214 21.21 4.10 -7.53
N ILE A 215 20.45 3.27 -8.25
CA ILE A 215 19.11 2.84 -7.80
C ILE A 215 19.22 2.01 -6.52
N ILE A 216 20.16 1.05 -6.44
CA ILE A 216 20.38 0.22 -5.25
C ILE A 216 20.77 1.10 -4.05
N LEU A 217 21.66 2.06 -4.23
CA LEU A 217 22.05 3.00 -3.17
C LEU A 217 20.86 3.88 -2.73
N GLY A 218 20.06 4.37 -3.67
CA GLY A 218 18.85 5.14 -3.38
C GLY A 218 17.82 4.34 -2.58
N LEU A 219 17.60 3.07 -2.96
CA LEU A 219 16.72 2.16 -2.23
C LEU A 219 17.27 1.85 -0.82
N GLY A 220 18.55 1.54 -0.70
CA GLY A 220 19.18 1.29 0.60
C GLY A 220 19.14 2.51 1.53
N PHE A 221 19.30 3.72 0.98
CA PHE A 221 19.14 4.96 1.75
C PHE A 221 17.69 5.15 2.22
N PHE A 222 16.71 4.89 1.35
CA PHE A 222 15.29 4.95 1.70
C PHE A 222 14.92 3.93 2.79
N ASP A 223 15.47 2.71 2.74
CA ASP A 223 15.28 1.69 3.77
C ASP A 223 15.79 2.13 5.13
N VAL A 224 16.99 2.71 5.17
CA VAL A 224 17.58 3.21 6.42
C VAL A 224 16.70 4.30 7.01
N LEU A 225 16.24 5.25 6.20
CA LEU A 225 15.31 6.28 6.67
C LEU A 225 14.00 5.69 7.19
N PHE A 226 13.45 4.68 6.52
CA PHE A 226 12.18 4.06 6.91
C PHE A 226 12.30 3.20 8.17
N ILE A 227 13.42 2.51 8.37
CA ILE A 227 13.70 1.71 9.58
C ILE A 227 13.98 2.62 10.77
N VAL A 228 14.81 3.66 10.58
CA VAL A 228 15.16 4.62 11.65
C VAL A 228 13.96 5.47 12.05
N GLY A 229 13.11 5.86 11.09
CA GLY A 229 11.89 6.62 11.36
C GLY A 229 10.74 5.80 11.91
N ARG A 230 10.91 4.50 12.18
CA ARG A 230 9.81 3.66 12.66
C ARG A 230 9.65 3.77 14.18
N TYR A 231 8.41 4.00 14.58
CA TYR A 231 7.93 3.85 15.95
C TYR A 231 8.20 2.44 16.50
N SER A 232 8.86 2.39 17.66
CA SER A 232 9.11 1.12 18.35
C SER A 232 7.83 0.65 19.05
N VAL A 233 7.43 -0.59 18.78
CA VAL A 233 6.34 -1.26 19.50
C VAL A 233 6.94 -2.20 20.51
N LYS A 234 6.68 -1.94 21.79
CA LYS A 234 7.15 -2.74 22.92
C LYS A 234 6.03 -3.67 23.40
N GLN A 235 6.36 -4.94 23.64
CA GLN A 235 5.44 -5.87 24.29
C GLN A 235 5.52 -5.68 25.82
N ASN A 236 4.36 -5.63 26.47
CA ASN A 236 4.23 -5.47 27.92
C ASN A 236 4.01 -6.83 28.60
N ASP A 237 4.30 -6.90 29.91
CA ASP A 237 4.19 -8.14 30.70
C ASP A 237 2.77 -8.72 30.74
N ASN A 238 1.76 -7.88 30.58
CA ASN A 238 0.35 -8.26 30.57
C ASN A 238 -0.16 -8.72 29.19
N GLY A 239 0.72 -8.87 28.21
CA GLY A 239 0.40 -9.31 26.85
C GLY A 239 -0.17 -8.22 25.93
N THR A 240 -0.21 -6.97 26.38
CA THR A 240 -0.50 -5.80 25.53
C THR A 240 0.75 -5.29 24.85
N TYR A 241 0.57 -4.35 23.93
CA TYR A 241 1.65 -3.72 23.18
C TYR A 241 1.52 -2.20 23.27
N THR A 242 2.65 -1.54 23.47
CA THR A 242 2.75 -0.07 23.53
C THR A 242 3.52 0.43 22.32
N GLU A 243 2.90 1.35 21.58
CA GLU A 243 3.55 2.12 20.51
C GLU A 243 3.90 3.50 21.04
N HIS A 244 5.15 3.94 20.83
CA HIS A 244 5.56 5.34 21.03
C HIS A 244 5.48 6.10 19.72
N VAL A 245 4.80 7.24 19.69
CA VAL A 245 4.57 8.05 18.49
C VAL A 245 5.28 9.39 18.62
N ASP A 246 6.42 9.50 17.96
CA ASP A 246 7.22 10.72 17.76
C ASP A 246 6.68 11.59 16.60
N ASP A 247 5.38 11.88 16.60
CA ASP A 247 4.73 12.76 15.61
C ASP A 247 4.23 14.02 16.30
N MET A 248 4.73 15.19 15.88
CA MET A 248 4.36 16.50 16.45
C MET A 248 2.86 16.81 16.29
N TYR A 249 2.17 16.11 15.38
CA TYR A 249 0.73 16.25 15.16
C TYR A 249 -0.11 15.16 15.85
N ALA A 250 0.51 14.16 16.49
CA ALA A 250 -0.22 13.15 17.23
C ALA A 250 -0.72 13.74 18.57
N PRO A 251 -2.01 13.51 18.93
CA PRO A 251 -2.55 14.04 20.18
C PRO A 251 -1.99 13.35 21.43
N PHE A 252 -1.37 12.17 21.27
CA PHE A 252 -0.80 11.38 22.37
C PHE A 252 0.52 10.74 21.93
N GLU A 253 1.48 10.69 22.86
CA GLU A 253 2.80 10.06 22.63
C GLU A 253 2.74 8.54 22.67
N TYR A 254 1.76 7.95 23.37
CA TYR A 254 1.68 6.51 23.60
C TYR A 254 0.29 5.95 23.30
N TYR A 255 0.25 4.80 22.63
CA TYR A 255 -0.98 4.08 22.32
C TYR A 255 -0.89 2.61 22.72
N LEU A 256 -2.01 2.07 23.20
CA LEU A 256 -2.13 0.71 23.69
C LEU A 256 -2.84 -0.18 22.67
N TYR A 257 -2.28 -1.36 22.45
CA TYR A 257 -2.77 -2.36 21.52
C TYR A 257 -2.86 -3.75 22.15
N LYS A 258 -3.65 -4.63 21.53
CA LYS A 258 -3.74 -6.06 21.84
C LYS A 258 -3.48 -6.88 20.58
N SER A 259 -2.84 -8.03 20.72
CA SER A 259 -2.69 -8.98 19.60
C SER A 259 -4.05 -9.48 19.11
N GLU A 260 -4.27 -9.37 17.80
CA GLU A 260 -5.46 -9.88 17.12
C GLU A 260 -4.99 -10.87 16.03
N GLY A 261 -4.68 -12.09 16.48
CA GLY A 261 -4.04 -13.10 15.65
C GLY A 261 -2.53 -12.92 15.50
N PRO A 262 -1.89 -13.68 14.60
CA PRO A 262 -0.44 -13.73 14.48
C PRO A 262 0.19 -12.49 13.83
N PHE A 263 -0.56 -11.76 12.98
CA PHE A 263 0.02 -10.70 12.17
C PHE A 263 -0.30 -9.30 12.64
N PHE A 264 -1.38 -9.12 13.41
CA PHE A 264 -1.95 -7.80 13.66
C PHE A 264 -2.08 -7.48 15.15
N LEU A 265 -2.05 -6.19 15.44
CA LEU A 265 -2.32 -5.56 16.71
C LEU A 265 -3.54 -4.67 16.56
N LYS A 266 -4.57 -4.94 17.36
CA LYS A 266 -5.79 -4.15 17.43
C LYS A 266 -5.62 -3.01 18.42
N TYR A 267 -5.93 -1.81 17.97
CA TYR A 267 -5.96 -0.61 18.79
C TYR A 267 -6.96 -0.76 19.94
N LEU A 268 -6.54 -0.34 21.15
CA LEU A 268 -7.41 -0.28 22.33
C LEU A 268 -7.76 1.17 22.71
N ARG A 269 -6.75 2.01 22.95
CA ARG A 269 -6.90 3.38 23.48
C ARG A 269 -5.55 4.13 23.51
N PRO A 270 -5.54 5.46 23.68
CA PRO A 270 -4.33 6.17 24.09
C PRO A 270 -3.89 5.77 25.51
N MET A 271 -2.62 6.04 25.81
CA MET A 271 -2.00 5.85 27.10
C MET A 271 -1.60 7.19 27.70
N LYS A 272 -1.66 7.30 29.02
CA LYS A 272 -1.18 8.50 29.74
C LYS A 272 0.35 8.61 29.68
N ASP A 273 1.02 7.48 29.87
CA ASP A 273 2.47 7.32 29.84
C ASP A 273 2.78 5.84 29.53
N SER A 274 4.06 5.50 29.41
CA SER A 274 4.50 4.14 29.10
C SER A 274 4.11 3.07 30.14
N SER A 275 3.65 3.44 31.34
CA SER A 275 3.20 2.52 32.39
C SER A 275 1.71 2.20 32.34
N ASP A 276 0.92 3.03 31.66
CA ASP A 276 -0.55 2.90 31.52
C ASP A 276 -0.95 1.77 30.55
N THR A 277 -0.72 0.54 30.98
CA THR A 277 -0.84 -0.65 30.12
C THR A 277 -2.10 -1.48 30.40
N ASP A 278 -3.03 -1.02 31.24
CA ASP A 278 -4.22 -1.81 31.63
C ASP A 278 -5.20 -2.00 30.46
N PRO A 279 -5.38 -3.24 29.95
CA PRO A 279 -6.27 -3.50 28.82
C PRO A 279 -7.76 -3.50 29.20
N LYS A 280 -8.11 -3.50 30.48
CA LYS A 280 -9.52 -3.55 30.93
C LYS A 280 -10.22 -2.21 30.81
N ILE A 281 -9.45 -1.12 30.81
CA ILE A 281 -9.97 0.24 30.68
C ILE A 281 -10.34 0.45 29.22
N SER A 282 -11.62 0.75 28.97
CA SER A 282 -12.08 1.11 27.64
C SER A 282 -11.61 2.51 27.25
N GLU A 283 -11.59 2.83 25.96
CA GLU A 283 -11.21 4.16 25.48
C GLU A 283 -12.09 5.27 26.09
N SER A 284 -13.41 5.07 26.15
CA SER A 284 -14.35 6.03 26.72
C SER A 284 -14.14 6.24 28.23
N GLU A 285 -13.87 5.15 28.95
CA GLU A 285 -13.54 5.20 30.37
C GLU A 285 -12.22 5.95 30.60
N TRP A 286 -11.22 5.70 29.75
CA TRP A 286 -9.94 6.39 29.82
C TRP A 286 -10.08 7.91 29.65
N TYR A 287 -10.79 8.36 28.61
CA TYR A 287 -11.07 9.78 28.41
C TYR A 287 -11.80 10.40 29.60
N SER A 288 -12.77 9.67 30.16
CA SER A 288 -13.50 10.12 31.36
C SER A 288 -12.57 10.32 32.57
N ARG A 289 -11.58 9.43 32.75
CA ARG A 289 -10.59 9.54 33.84
C ARG A 289 -9.63 10.71 33.64
N ILE A 290 -9.16 10.94 32.41
CA ILE A 290 -8.29 12.08 32.08
C ILE A 290 -9.03 13.41 32.32
N ASP A 291 -10.27 13.53 31.86
CA ASP A 291 -11.08 14.74 32.10
C ASP A 291 -11.27 15.01 33.60
N CYS A 292 -11.52 13.97 34.39
CA CYS A 292 -11.68 14.10 35.84
C CYS A 292 -10.38 14.50 36.54
N ASN A 293 -9.23 13.96 36.11
CA ASN A 293 -7.93 14.30 36.68
C ASN A 293 -7.52 15.72 36.32
N ASN A 294 -7.69 16.13 35.06
CA ASN A 294 -7.46 17.51 34.63
C ASN A 294 -8.31 18.48 35.44
N ARG A 295 -9.59 18.16 35.67
CA ARG A 295 -10.47 18.97 36.52
C ARG A 295 -10.00 19.08 37.98
N LYS A 296 -9.38 18.04 38.52
CA LYS A 296 -8.80 18.05 39.88
C LYS A 296 -7.49 18.83 39.92
N ASP A 297 -6.63 18.70 38.91
CA ASP A 297 -5.37 19.42 38.80
C ASP A 297 -5.59 20.91 38.57
N THR A 298 -6.59 21.31 37.79
CA THR A 298 -7.01 22.72 37.67
C THR A 298 -7.47 23.26 39.02
N ARG A 299 -8.29 22.51 39.79
CA ARG A 299 -8.70 22.93 41.14
C ARG A 299 -7.51 23.04 42.10
N LEU A 300 -6.53 22.13 42.01
CA LEU A 300 -5.33 22.15 42.86
C LEU A 300 -4.39 23.29 42.47
N LYS A 301 -4.23 23.58 41.18
CA LYS A 301 -3.49 24.73 40.65
C LYS A 301 -4.16 26.04 41.02
N ASP A 302 -5.48 26.18 40.91
CA ASP A 302 -6.22 27.35 41.38
C ASP A 302 -6.05 27.59 42.88
N THR A 303 -5.86 26.50 43.66
CA THR A 303 -5.58 26.58 45.10
C THR A 303 -4.12 26.99 45.37
N ARG A 304 -3.15 26.57 44.55
CA ARG A 304 -1.72 26.95 44.67
C ARG A 304 -1.37 28.31 44.06
N LEU A 305 -2.01 28.72 42.97
CA LEU A 305 -1.86 30.04 42.33
C LEU A 305 -2.41 31.18 43.20
N LYS A 306 -3.22 30.88 44.21
CA LYS A 306 -3.56 31.83 45.27
C LYS A 306 -2.43 32.05 46.29
N ALA A 307 -1.31 31.33 46.20
CA ALA A 307 -0.23 31.39 47.18
C ALA A 307 1.15 31.81 46.61
N GLU A 308 1.39 31.75 45.31
CA GLU A 308 2.67 32.19 44.72
C GLU A 308 2.42 32.92 43.40
N GLU A 309 2.82 34.20 43.34
CA GLU A 309 2.99 34.94 42.09
C GLU A 309 4.19 34.34 41.31
N PRO A 310 4.06 34.04 40.00
CA PRO A 310 5.22 33.71 39.21
C PRO A 310 5.53 34.75 38.14
N ASP A 311 6.84 34.94 38.05
CA ASP A 311 7.61 35.69 37.09
C ASP A 311 7.33 35.34 35.63
N LYS A 312 7.53 36.35 34.79
CA LYS A 312 7.19 36.39 33.37
C LYS A 312 8.31 35.83 32.51
N ASN A 313 8.02 34.75 31.77
CA ASN A 313 8.78 34.38 30.57
C ASN A 313 7.80 34.14 29.41
N TYR A 314 7.78 35.08 28.47
CA TYR A 314 6.63 35.35 27.60
C TYR A 314 6.47 34.41 26.39
N ASP A 315 7.51 33.71 25.94
CA ASP A 315 7.43 32.98 24.65
C ASP A 315 6.98 31.51 24.77
N LEU A 316 7.19 30.85 25.92
CA LEU A 316 6.76 29.45 26.13
C LEU A 316 5.32 29.36 26.66
N HIS A 317 4.84 30.42 27.32
CA HIS A 317 3.51 30.52 27.89
C HIS A 317 2.43 30.56 26.79
N ASP A 318 2.66 31.34 25.73
CA ASP A 318 1.70 31.55 24.65
C ASP A 318 1.38 30.29 23.82
N ALA A 319 2.29 29.32 23.77
CA ALA A 319 2.06 28.05 23.07
C ALA A 319 1.24 27.07 23.94
N ALA A 320 1.59 26.98 25.23
CA ALA A 320 0.90 26.12 26.19
C ALA A 320 -0.52 26.64 26.51
N GLU A 321 -0.70 27.95 26.53
CA GLU A 321 -1.98 28.61 26.79
C GLU A 321 -2.95 28.43 25.61
N ARG A 322 -2.46 28.54 24.37
CA ARG A 322 -3.26 28.23 23.16
C ARG A 322 -3.66 26.77 23.06
N ASP A 323 -2.79 25.84 23.46
CA ASP A 323 -3.13 24.41 23.52
C ASP A 323 -4.20 24.13 24.59
N LEU A 324 -4.10 24.77 25.76
CA LEU A 324 -5.10 24.65 26.81
C LEU A 324 -6.46 25.23 26.40
N GLU A 325 -6.46 26.38 25.72
CA GLU A 325 -7.67 27.02 25.19
C GLU A 325 -8.34 26.14 24.13
N SER A 326 -7.57 25.60 23.18
CA SER A 326 -8.05 24.66 22.16
C SER A 326 -8.66 23.40 22.76
N LYS A 327 -8.02 22.83 23.80
CA LYS A 327 -8.56 21.67 24.55
C LYS A 327 -9.86 22.00 25.25
N ARG A 328 -9.95 23.17 25.88
CA ARG A 328 -11.16 23.68 26.54
C ARG A 328 -12.29 23.84 25.52
N GLU A 329 -11.98 24.42 24.37
CA GLU A 329 -12.94 24.64 23.29
C GLU A 329 -13.51 23.33 22.75
N ARG A 330 -12.63 22.35 22.49
CA ARG A 330 -12.98 21.00 22.03
C ARG A 330 -13.86 20.27 23.04
N ASN A 331 -13.49 20.28 24.31
CA ASN A 331 -14.24 19.56 25.35
C ASN A 331 -15.67 20.07 25.50
N ALA A 332 -15.85 21.39 25.47
CA ALA A 332 -17.18 22.00 25.50
C ALA A 332 -18.00 21.67 24.24
N ALA A 333 -17.40 21.67 23.05
CA ALA A 333 -18.06 21.25 21.81
C ALA A 333 -18.52 19.78 21.85
N ILE A 334 -17.73 18.87 22.43
CA ILE A 334 -18.12 17.46 22.63
C ILE A 334 -19.34 17.37 23.55
N LYS A 335 -19.38 18.11 24.67
CA LYS A 335 -20.55 18.10 25.57
C LYS A 335 -21.82 18.62 24.89
N ILE A 336 -21.69 19.63 24.04
CA ILE A 336 -22.80 20.14 23.21
C ILE A 336 -23.24 19.05 22.21
N PHE A 337 -22.29 18.38 21.56
CA PHE A 337 -22.54 17.28 20.63
C PHE A 337 -23.32 16.13 21.29
N ASP A 338 -22.82 15.62 22.41
CA ASP A 338 -23.43 14.52 23.17
C ASP A 338 -24.87 14.84 23.56
N LYS A 339 -25.12 16.07 24.00
CA LYS A 339 -26.44 16.51 24.47
C LYS A 339 -27.47 16.66 23.35
N TYR A 340 -27.08 17.15 22.17
CA TYR A 340 -28.06 17.58 21.15
C TYR A 340 -28.02 16.81 19.83
N PHE A 341 -26.95 16.09 19.53
CA PHE A 341 -26.66 15.57 18.20
C PHE A 341 -26.32 14.07 18.16
N ALA A 342 -25.66 13.53 19.19
CA ALA A 342 -25.24 12.12 19.23
C ALA A 342 -26.41 11.14 19.05
N ALA A 343 -27.51 11.34 19.79
CA ALA A 343 -28.72 10.50 19.69
C ALA A 343 -29.45 10.60 18.34
N LYS A 344 -29.12 11.59 17.52
CA LYS A 344 -29.72 11.82 16.19
C LYS A 344 -28.85 11.27 15.05
N GLY A 345 -27.76 10.56 15.37
CA GLY A 345 -26.87 9.95 14.38
C GLY A 345 -25.96 10.92 13.63
N PHE A 346 -25.72 12.12 14.18
CA PHE A 346 -24.71 13.04 13.64
C PHE A 346 -23.31 12.49 13.92
N ALA A 347 -22.34 12.89 13.10
CA ALA A 347 -20.93 12.62 13.32
C ALA A 347 -20.28 13.76 14.14
N PHE A 348 -19.09 13.54 14.68
CA PHE A 348 -18.28 14.60 15.27
C PHE A 348 -16.89 14.55 14.63
N LYS A 349 -16.67 15.37 13.60
CA LYS A 349 -15.39 15.43 12.88
C LYS A 349 -14.76 16.80 13.04
N GLU A 350 -13.64 16.84 13.74
CA GLU A 350 -12.84 18.06 13.88
C GLU A 350 -12.13 18.42 12.58
N ASN A 351 -12.10 19.72 12.28
CA ASN A 351 -11.36 20.34 11.19
C ASN A 351 -10.91 21.75 11.61
N TYR A 352 -10.09 22.37 10.76
CA TYR A 352 -9.54 23.71 11.00
C TYR A 352 -9.79 24.61 9.81
N THR A 353 -10.09 25.89 10.07
CA THR A 353 -10.18 26.91 9.03
C THR A 353 -8.78 27.25 8.51
N ALA A 354 -8.69 27.95 7.38
CA ALA A 354 -7.41 28.45 6.88
C ALA A 354 -6.70 29.43 7.85
N LYS A 355 -7.44 29.99 8.83
CA LYS A 355 -6.89 30.86 9.88
C LYS A 355 -6.44 30.08 11.13
N GLY A 356 -6.68 28.77 11.16
CA GLY A 356 -6.37 27.90 12.31
C GLY A 356 -7.51 27.76 13.31
N ASP A 357 -8.68 28.35 13.06
CA ASP A 357 -9.82 28.23 13.98
C ASP A 357 -10.43 26.82 13.90
N MET A 358 -10.72 26.23 15.05
CA MET A 358 -11.30 24.89 15.13
C MET A 358 -12.81 24.91 14.81
N TYR A 359 -13.27 23.94 14.03
CA TYR A 359 -14.69 23.70 13.82
C TYR A 359 -14.99 22.20 13.70
N PHE A 360 -16.23 21.82 14.01
CA PHE A 360 -16.66 20.43 14.12
C PHE A 360 -17.77 20.14 13.13
N VAL A 361 -17.48 19.36 12.10
CA VAL A 361 -18.48 18.93 11.11
C VAL A 361 -19.38 17.88 11.75
N LEU A 362 -20.68 18.20 11.81
CA LEU A 362 -21.68 17.36 12.45
C LEU A 362 -22.43 16.48 11.44
N SER A 363 -22.71 17.02 10.27
CA SER A 363 -23.36 16.29 9.18
C SER A 363 -22.88 16.86 7.85
N GLU A 364 -22.64 15.98 6.89
CA GLU A 364 -22.22 16.36 5.54
C GLU A 364 -22.96 15.52 4.52
N SER A 365 -23.66 16.18 3.60
CA SER A 365 -24.34 15.56 2.46
C SER A 365 -23.70 16.00 1.15
N ARG A 366 -24.32 15.64 0.01
CA ARG A 366 -23.91 16.15 -1.31
C ARG A 366 -24.22 17.64 -1.46
N SER A 367 -25.29 18.13 -0.83
CA SER A 367 -25.81 19.49 -1.01
C SER A 367 -25.51 20.43 0.14
N ASP A 368 -25.24 19.91 1.34
CA ASP A 368 -25.14 20.73 2.54
C ASP A 368 -24.11 20.20 3.52
N ILE A 369 -23.59 21.11 4.33
CA ILE A 369 -22.75 20.81 5.49
C ILE A 369 -23.29 21.56 6.71
N THR A 370 -23.32 20.86 7.84
CA THR A 370 -23.67 21.42 9.14
C THR A 370 -22.47 21.26 10.07
N TYR A 371 -22.02 22.35 10.67
CA TYR A 371 -20.85 22.36 11.55
C TYR A 371 -21.05 23.27 12.77
N LEU A 372 -20.38 22.92 13.86
CA LEU A 372 -20.33 23.70 15.10
C LEU A 372 -18.98 24.41 15.19
N GLN A 373 -18.97 25.69 15.55
CA GLN A 373 -17.73 26.47 15.67
C GLN A 373 -17.75 27.28 16.96
N TYR A 374 -16.60 27.34 17.65
CA TYR A 374 -16.41 28.28 18.75
C TYR A 374 -16.39 29.72 18.22
N ASN A 375 -17.02 30.65 18.95
CA ASN A 375 -17.02 32.06 18.59
C ASN A 375 -16.20 32.89 19.58
N ARG A 376 -16.57 32.85 20.87
CA ARG A 376 -15.94 33.64 21.93
C ARG A 376 -16.36 33.16 23.31
N ASP A 377 -15.62 33.59 24.31
CA ASP A 377 -16.05 33.54 25.71
C ASP A 377 -17.02 34.67 26.05
N SER A 378 -17.79 34.46 27.12
CA SER A 378 -18.54 35.52 27.80
C SER A 378 -17.59 36.57 28.36
N GLN A 379 -18.10 37.79 28.60
CA GLN A 379 -17.28 38.89 29.14
C GLN A 379 -16.60 38.55 30.48
N ASP A 380 -17.17 37.63 31.26
CA ASP A 380 -16.61 37.16 32.51
C ASP A 380 -15.76 35.88 32.39
N GLY A 381 -15.54 35.37 31.17
CA GLY A 381 -14.70 34.21 30.86
C GLY A 381 -15.27 32.85 31.33
N LYS A 382 -16.48 32.84 31.88
CA LYS A 382 -17.06 31.62 32.49
C LYS A 382 -17.76 30.72 31.49
N CYS A 383 -18.18 31.25 30.36
CA CYS A 383 -19.00 30.55 29.39
C CYS A 383 -18.41 30.64 27.98
N GLY A 384 -18.26 29.50 27.31
CA GLY A 384 -17.91 29.44 25.89
C GLY A 384 -19.15 29.52 25.00
N LEU A 385 -19.11 30.36 23.98
CA LEU A 385 -20.18 30.51 22.98
C LEU A 385 -19.85 29.76 21.70
N TYR A 386 -20.77 28.90 21.27
CA TYR A 386 -20.64 28.06 20.07
C TYR A 386 -21.79 28.32 19.12
N ILE A 387 -21.50 28.38 17.84
CA ILE A 387 -22.49 28.61 16.79
C ILE A 387 -22.59 27.39 15.89
N LEU A 388 -23.82 26.93 15.69
CA LEU A 388 -24.15 25.93 14.69
C LEU A 388 -24.43 26.63 13.36
N PHE A 389 -23.65 26.29 12.36
CA PHE A 389 -23.77 26.78 11.00
C PHE A 389 -24.28 25.70 10.07
N LYS A 390 -24.98 26.13 9.01
CA LYS A 390 -25.33 25.30 7.86
C LYS A 390 -24.94 26.05 6.58
N ALA A 391 -24.18 25.41 5.71
CA ALA A 391 -23.81 25.96 4.41
C ALA A 391 -24.20 24.99 3.29
N SER A 392 -24.57 25.53 2.14
CA SER A 392 -24.82 24.72 0.94
C SER A 392 -23.52 24.50 0.16
N LYS A 393 -23.42 23.33 -0.47
CA LYS A 393 -22.29 22.88 -1.27
C LYS A 393 -22.61 23.06 -2.75
N SER A 394 -21.62 23.53 -3.49
CA SER A 394 -21.64 23.57 -4.96
C SER A 394 -21.64 22.15 -5.55
N SER A 395 -21.95 22.03 -6.85
CA SER A 395 -22.04 20.75 -7.56
C SER A 395 -20.76 19.90 -7.56
N ASN A 396 -19.60 20.54 -7.38
CA ASN A 396 -18.28 19.91 -7.23
C ASN A 396 -17.93 19.56 -5.77
N GLY A 397 -18.84 19.79 -4.82
CA GLY A 397 -18.67 19.53 -3.40
C GLY A 397 -17.92 20.61 -2.61
N SER A 398 -17.54 21.75 -3.22
CA SER A 398 -16.97 22.88 -2.48
C SER A 398 -18.04 23.66 -1.72
N TRP A 399 -17.65 24.31 -0.62
CA TRP A 399 -18.49 25.24 0.13
C TRP A 399 -17.62 26.32 0.76
N SER A 400 -18.24 27.43 1.15
CA SER A 400 -17.57 28.55 1.82
C SER A 400 -18.18 28.81 3.20
N PRO A 401 -17.37 29.01 4.25
CA PRO A 401 -17.86 29.51 5.53
C PRO A 401 -18.58 30.86 5.43
N SER A 402 -18.25 31.68 4.43
CA SER A 402 -18.91 32.99 4.19
C SER A 402 -20.37 32.84 3.75
N ASP A 403 -20.72 31.70 3.14
CA ASP A 403 -22.08 31.41 2.68
C ASP A 403 -22.87 30.60 3.73
N ALA A 404 -22.33 30.47 4.94
CA ALA A 404 -22.93 29.68 6.00
C ALA A 404 -23.98 30.50 6.78
N HIS A 405 -25.14 29.89 7.01
CA HIS A 405 -26.20 30.46 7.81
C HIS A 405 -26.15 29.93 9.23
N MET A 406 -26.21 30.85 10.20
CA MET A 406 -26.31 30.53 11.61
C MET A 406 -27.69 29.93 11.94
N GLN A 407 -27.70 28.80 12.61
CA GLN A 407 -28.91 28.04 12.97
C GLN A 407 -29.25 28.21 14.45
N ASN A 408 -28.28 27.93 15.32
CA ASN A 408 -28.46 27.93 16.76
C ASN A 408 -27.17 28.38 17.45
N THR A 409 -27.32 28.97 18.62
CA THR A 409 -26.22 29.26 19.53
C THR A 409 -26.29 28.32 20.72
N TYR A 410 -25.14 27.86 21.18
CA TYR A 410 -24.98 27.07 22.38
C TYR A 410 -24.01 27.79 23.31
N THR A 411 -24.36 27.83 24.58
CA THR A 411 -23.52 28.39 25.64
C THR A 411 -23.15 27.26 26.58
N TYR A 412 -21.86 27.08 26.84
CA TYR A 412 -21.32 26.10 27.78
C TYR A 412 -20.67 26.80 28.96
N GLU A 413 -21.17 26.58 30.18
CA GLU A 413 -20.54 27.10 31.40
C GLU A 413 -19.42 26.15 31.86
N TYR A 414 -18.17 26.64 31.88
CA TYR A 414 -16.99 25.81 32.11
C TYR A 414 -16.93 25.16 33.50
N SER A 415 -17.42 25.84 34.52
CA SER A 415 -17.35 25.39 35.91
C SER A 415 -18.36 24.28 36.21
N THR A 416 -19.60 24.47 35.80
CA THR A 416 -20.73 23.59 36.11
C THR A 416 -20.97 22.53 35.04
N GLY A 417 -20.58 22.79 33.79
CA GLY A 417 -20.89 21.97 32.62
C GLY A 417 -22.33 22.17 32.11
N LEU A 418 -23.04 23.21 32.55
CA LEU A 418 -24.37 23.53 32.06
C LEU A 418 -24.31 23.98 30.59
N ILE A 419 -25.25 23.47 29.79
CA ILE A 419 -25.41 23.84 28.38
C ILE A 419 -26.78 24.46 28.17
N ALA A 420 -26.78 25.71 27.71
CA ALA A 420 -27.96 26.41 27.22
C ALA A 420 -27.96 26.42 25.67
N LYS A 421 -29.15 26.29 25.08
CA LYS A 421 -29.37 26.42 23.64
C LYS A 421 -30.26 27.62 23.40
N SER A 422 -29.83 28.51 22.51
CA SER A 422 -30.64 29.60 21.97
C SER A 422 -30.93 29.33 20.50
N SER A 423 -32.19 29.38 20.10
CA SER A 423 -32.59 29.40 18.69
C SER A 423 -32.69 30.84 18.23
N MET A 424 -31.95 31.20 17.18
CA MET A 424 -32.20 32.45 16.48
C MET A 424 -33.51 32.34 15.71
N ALA A 425 -34.62 32.73 16.35
CA ALA A 425 -35.67 33.42 15.62
C ALA A 425 -35.36 34.91 15.77
N TYR A 426 -34.57 35.45 14.83
CA TYR A 426 -34.21 36.88 14.66
C TYR A 426 -33.29 37.53 15.71
N TRP A 427 -32.12 37.99 15.25
CA TRP A 427 -31.42 39.17 15.73
C TRP A 427 -31.34 40.17 14.60
#